data_AF-A0A9X4M3E6-F1
#
_entry.id   AF-A0A9X4M3E6-F1
#
_cell.length_a   1.000
_cell.length_b   1.000
_cell.length_c   1.000
_cell.angle_alpha   90.00
_cell.angle_beta   90.00
_cell.angle_gamma   90.00
#
_symmetry.space_group_name_H-M   'P 1'
#
loop_
_entity.id
_entity.type
_entity.pdbx_description
1 polymer ?
#
loop_
_entity_poly.entity_id
_entity_poly.type
_entity_poly.pdbx_seq_one_letter_code
_entity_poly.pdbx_strand_id
1 'polypeptide(L)'
;MENRSHEPDGDYRRHGGFPVFGPAEDDGGPDWGRFVEAMRRLQDLAVSVAPPYDVIREAADRAESLAELLAPHQVPEGHSPANRSVGLPGRGSLLMLPWTITGYSPERIVAAGVFRRYHLGGNGAAHGGVLPLLFDDMFGMMVHAAGRPISRTAYLHINYRNVTPLDTELTLEVGVDRVEGRKTFVTGRLLHGETLLADAEALMVQLLPGQP
;
A
#
# COMPACT_ATOMS: atom_id res chain seq x y z
N MET A 1 31.27 -1.78 32.90
CA MET A 1 30.04 -2.19 32.18
C MET A 1 30.24 -1.82 30.74
N GLU A 2 30.73 -2.78 29.94
CA GLU A 2 31.11 -2.54 28.55
C GLU A 2 29.87 -2.46 27.64
N ASN A 3 29.86 -1.38 26.88
CA ASN A 3 28.92 -1.03 25.84
C ASN A 3 29.08 -2.01 24.68
N ARG A 4 28.17 -2.99 24.55
CA ARG A 4 28.12 -3.86 23.37
C ARG A 4 27.44 -3.09 22.24
N SER A 5 28.27 -2.57 21.35
CA SER A 5 27.90 -2.16 19.99
C SER A 5 27.12 -3.28 19.32
N HIS A 6 25.86 -2.98 18.96
CA HIS A 6 25.04 -3.88 18.15
C HIS A 6 25.53 -3.78 16.71
N GLU A 7 26.43 -4.68 16.31
CA GLU A 7 26.70 -4.89 14.88
C GLU A 7 25.41 -5.38 14.21
N PRO A 8 25.02 -4.83 13.04
CA PRO A 8 23.90 -5.38 12.28
C PRO A 8 24.28 -6.79 11.84
N ASP A 9 23.51 -7.78 12.29
CA ASP A 9 23.71 -9.19 11.94
C ASP A 9 23.75 -9.34 10.41
N GLY A 10 24.92 -9.72 9.90
CA GLY A 10 25.34 -9.61 8.50
C GLY A 10 24.68 -10.60 7.54
N ASP A 11 23.52 -11.18 7.88
CA ASP A 11 22.82 -12.09 6.98
C ASP A 11 21.32 -11.76 6.85
N TYR A 12 21.08 -10.67 6.16
CA TYR A 12 19.77 -10.22 5.65
C TYR A 12 18.97 -11.34 4.96
N ARG A 13 19.62 -12.40 4.47
CA ARG A 13 19.01 -13.51 3.71
C ARG A 13 18.52 -14.67 4.58
N ARG A 14 18.82 -14.69 5.89
CA ARG A 14 18.48 -15.82 6.79
C ARG A 14 17.34 -15.58 7.76
N HIS A 15 16.84 -14.35 7.85
CA HIS A 15 15.76 -14.00 8.78
C HIS A 15 14.38 -14.26 8.13
N GLY A 16 13.46 -14.94 8.83
CA GLY A 16 12.05 -15.13 8.45
C GLY A 16 11.67 -15.94 7.19
N GLY A 17 12.60 -16.52 6.43
CA GLY A 17 12.24 -17.41 5.30
C GLY A 17 11.43 -16.74 4.16
N PHE A 18 11.31 -15.41 4.17
CA PHE A 18 10.59 -14.64 3.16
C PHE A 18 11.34 -14.62 1.83
N PRO A 19 10.66 -14.87 0.70
CA PRO A 19 11.23 -14.54 -0.59
C PRO A 19 11.56 -13.04 -0.66
N VAL A 20 12.77 -12.72 -1.10
CA VAL A 20 13.16 -11.34 -1.36
C VAL A 20 12.81 -11.02 -2.80
N PHE A 21 11.80 -10.19 -3.00
CA PHE A 21 11.41 -9.71 -4.33
C PHE A 21 12.00 -8.33 -4.61
N GLY A 22 12.61 -8.17 -5.78
CA GLY A 22 13.08 -6.87 -6.26
C GLY A 22 11.98 -6.07 -6.96
N PRO A 23 12.26 -4.82 -7.37
CA PRO A 23 11.38 -4.04 -8.23
C PRO A 23 11.09 -4.76 -9.56
N ALA A 24 9.94 -4.48 -10.18
CA ALA A 24 9.61 -4.97 -11.52
C ALA A 24 10.56 -4.33 -12.54
N GLU A 25 10.93 -5.10 -13.58
CA GLU A 25 11.68 -4.54 -14.70
C GLU A 25 10.84 -3.46 -15.39
N ASP A 26 11.42 -2.28 -15.58
CA ASP A 26 10.79 -1.10 -16.19
C ASP A 26 9.37 -0.80 -15.69
N ASP A 27 9.08 -1.03 -14.41
CA ASP A 27 7.75 -0.86 -13.80
C ASP A 27 6.62 -1.64 -14.52
N GLY A 28 6.95 -2.78 -15.12
CA GLY A 28 6.02 -3.59 -15.91
C GLY A 28 5.91 -3.16 -17.38
N GLY A 29 6.81 -2.30 -17.84
CA GLY A 29 6.83 -1.79 -19.22
C GLY A 29 5.86 -0.62 -19.45
N PRO A 30 5.78 -0.13 -20.70
CA PRO A 30 5.10 1.14 -21.01
C PRO A 30 3.57 1.11 -20.79
N ASP A 31 2.97 -0.07 -20.78
CA ASP A 31 1.50 -0.22 -20.80
C ASP A 31 0.91 -0.65 -19.44
N TRP A 32 1.72 -1.14 -18.49
CA TRP A 32 1.22 -1.65 -17.21
C TRP A 32 0.50 -0.57 -16.40
N GLY A 33 1.10 0.63 -16.30
CA GLY A 33 0.47 1.78 -15.64
C GLY A 33 -0.86 2.18 -16.30
N ARG A 34 -0.93 2.14 -17.64
CA ARG A 34 -2.17 2.43 -18.39
C ARG A 34 -3.25 1.39 -18.09
N PHE A 35 -2.88 0.11 -18.02
CA PHE A 35 -3.79 -0.97 -17.68
C PHE A 35 -4.36 -0.82 -16.26
N VAL A 36 -3.51 -0.57 -15.26
CA VAL A 36 -3.94 -0.38 -13.86
C VAL A 36 -4.85 0.83 -13.72
N GLU A 37 -4.55 1.95 -14.38
CA GLU A 37 -5.42 3.13 -14.35
C GLU A 37 -6.79 2.86 -15.02
N ALA A 38 -6.82 2.13 -16.14
CA ALA A 38 -8.08 1.73 -16.76
C ALA A 38 -8.93 0.87 -15.81
N MET A 39 -8.30 -0.06 -15.08
CA MET A 39 -8.99 -0.89 -14.08
C MET A 39 -9.53 -0.04 -12.91
N ARG A 40 -8.76 0.93 -12.40
CA ARG A 40 -9.23 1.86 -11.35
C ARG A 40 -10.43 2.67 -11.81
N ARG A 41 -10.42 3.16 -13.04
CA ARG A 41 -11.57 3.84 -13.64
C ARG A 41 -12.79 2.91 -13.74
N LEU A 42 -12.60 1.64 -14.09
CA LEU A 42 -13.69 0.66 -14.08
C LEU A 42 -14.21 0.39 -12.66
N GLN A 43 -13.35 0.33 -11.65
CA GLN A 43 -13.78 0.24 -10.24
C GLN A 43 -14.61 1.46 -9.82
N ASP A 44 -14.19 2.67 -10.19
CA ASP A 44 -14.96 3.89 -9.91
C ASP A 44 -16.37 3.82 -10.51
N LEU A 45 -16.47 3.37 -11.76
CA LEU A 45 -17.74 3.23 -12.47
C LEU A 45 -18.61 2.11 -11.88
N ALA A 46 -18.02 0.96 -11.54
CA ALA A 46 -18.74 -0.19 -11.00
C ALA A 46 -19.53 0.13 -9.71
N VAL A 47 -19.13 1.17 -8.97
CA VAL A 47 -19.84 1.64 -7.76
C VAL A 47 -20.63 2.94 -7.96
N SER A 48 -20.73 3.45 -9.19
CA SER A 48 -21.33 4.77 -9.47
C SER A 48 -22.24 4.86 -10.70
N VAL A 49 -22.39 3.78 -11.47
CA VAL A 49 -23.31 3.74 -12.62
C VAL A 49 -24.54 2.86 -12.36
N ALA A 50 -25.66 3.21 -13.01
CA ALA A 50 -26.86 2.37 -13.11
C ALA A 50 -27.26 2.24 -14.60
N PRO A 51 -26.48 1.49 -15.40
CA PRO A 51 -26.69 1.40 -16.84
C PRO A 51 -27.92 0.53 -17.19
N PRO A 52 -28.48 0.69 -18.40
CA PRO A 52 -29.46 -0.25 -18.97
C PRO A 52 -28.93 -1.69 -19.04
N TYR A 53 -29.86 -2.67 -19.11
CA TYR A 53 -29.52 -4.10 -19.06
C TYR A 53 -28.68 -4.61 -20.24
N ASP A 54 -28.88 -4.05 -21.43
CA ASP A 54 -28.07 -4.36 -22.61
C ASP A 54 -26.65 -3.82 -22.47
N VAL A 55 -26.49 -2.60 -21.93
CA VAL A 55 -25.18 -1.99 -21.69
C VAL A 55 -24.38 -2.76 -20.63
N ILE A 56 -24.99 -3.17 -19.51
CA ILE A 56 -24.26 -3.94 -18.49
C ILE A 56 -23.91 -5.35 -18.97
N ARG A 57 -24.74 -5.96 -19.84
CA ARG A 57 -24.42 -7.23 -20.49
C ARG A 57 -23.17 -7.09 -21.36
N GLU A 58 -23.14 -6.10 -22.25
CA GLU A 58 -21.97 -5.86 -23.10
C GLU A 58 -20.71 -5.56 -22.27
N ALA A 59 -20.83 -4.78 -21.18
CA ALA A 59 -19.72 -4.50 -20.29
C ALA A 59 -19.20 -5.77 -19.58
N ALA A 60 -20.09 -6.67 -19.17
CA ALA A 60 -19.73 -7.96 -18.57
C ALA A 60 -18.98 -8.84 -19.58
N ASP A 61 -19.49 -8.99 -20.80
CA ASP A 61 -18.85 -9.78 -21.85
C ASP A 61 -17.41 -9.29 -22.15
N ARG A 62 -17.21 -7.96 -22.14
CA ARG A 62 -15.88 -7.35 -22.32
C ARG A 62 -14.94 -7.60 -21.13
N ALA A 63 -15.47 -7.58 -19.90
CA ALA A 63 -14.69 -7.87 -18.70
C ALA A 63 -14.26 -9.34 -18.66
N GLU A 64 -15.15 -10.26 -19.04
CA GLU A 64 -14.86 -11.69 -19.17
C GLU A 64 -13.79 -11.95 -20.24
N SER A 65 -13.94 -11.33 -21.42
CA SER A 65 -12.95 -11.42 -22.51
C SER A 65 -11.57 -10.92 -22.07
N LEU A 66 -11.50 -9.85 -21.27
CA LEU A 66 -10.24 -9.34 -20.72
C LEU A 66 -9.62 -10.32 -19.72
N ALA A 67 -10.43 -10.97 -18.88
CA ALA A 67 -9.96 -11.99 -17.95
C ALA A 67 -9.41 -13.21 -18.70
N GLU A 68 -10.10 -13.67 -19.75
CA GLU A 68 -9.65 -14.77 -20.61
C GLU A 68 -8.33 -14.44 -21.33
N LEU A 69 -8.17 -13.20 -21.80
CA LEU A 69 -6.93 -12.73 -22.41
C LEU A 69 -5.74 -12.82 -21.44
N LEU A 70 -5.94 -12.48 -20.17
CA LEU A 70 -4.87 -12.42 -19.16
C LEU A 70 -4.60 -13.77 -18.48
N ALA A 71 -5.58 -14.67 -18.42
CA ALA A 71 -5.50 -15.92 -17.68
C ALA A 71 -4.29 -16.83 -18.04
N PRO A 72 -3.88 -16.98 -19.31
CA PRO A 72 -2.69 -17.77 -19.67
C PRO A 72 -1.36 -17.19 -19.17
N HIS A 73 -1.36 -15.93 -18.70
CA HIS A 73 -0.17 -15.19 -18.27
C HIS A 73 -0.04 -15.09 -16.75
N GLN A 74 -0.73 -15.93 -15.99
CA GLN A 74 -0.54 -16.02 -14.54
C GLN A 74 0.91 -16.43 -14.23
N VAL A 75 1.51 -15.73 -13.29
CA VAL A 75 2.89 -15.95 -12.85
C VAL A 75 2.93 -16.21 -11.35
N PRO A 76 3.95 -16.92 -10.83
CA PRO A 76 4.15 -17.09 -9.40
C PRO A 76 4.28 -15.76 -8.65
N GLU A 77 4.16 -15.82 -7.33
CA GLU A 77 4.37 -14.67 -6.46
C GLU A 77 5.71 -13.98 -6.76
N GLY A 78 5.67 -12.65 -6.70
CA GLY A 78 6.84 -11.84 -6.93
C GLY A 78 7.34 -11.86 -8.37
N HIS A 79 6.56 -12.28 -9.37
CA HIS A 79 6.90 -12.09 -10.78
C HIS A 79 5.99 -11.04 -11.46
N SER A 80 4.78 -10.85 -10.93
CA SER A 80 3.86 -9.81 -11.41
C SER A 80 4.42 -8.41 -11.17
N PRO A 81 4.17 -7.42 -12.06
CA PRO A 81 4.55 -6.03 -11.80
C PRO A 81 3.83 -5.39 -10.61
N ALA A 82 2.66 -5.91 -10.22
CA ALA A 82 1.88 -5.39 -9.10
C ALA A 82 2.68 -5.38 -7.78
N ASN A 83 2.57 -4.28 -7.01
CA ASN A 83 3.33 -3.98 -5.79
C ASN A 83 4.85 -3.83 -5.96
N ARG A 84 5.40 -4.12 -7.15
CA ARG A 84 6.81 -4.04 -7.49
C ARG A 84 7.16 -2.90 -8.46
N SER A 85 6.16 -2.25 -9.04
CA SER A 85 6.34 -1.15 -10.00
C SER A 85 6.45 0.19 -9.28
N VAL A 86 7.59 0.42 -8.63
CA VAL A 86 7.81 1.50 -7.64
C VAL A 86 7.60 2.91 -8.20
N GLY A 87 7.75 3.12 -9.52
CA GLY A 87 7.49 4.40 -10.16
C GLY A 87 6.01 4.72 -10.39
N LEU A 88 5.10 3.76 -10.18
CA LEU A 88 3.67 3.92 -10.41
C LEU A 88 2.88 4.17 -9.10
N PRO A 89 1.75 4.90 -9.15
CA PRO A 89 0.86 5.06 -8.00
C PRO A 89 0.40 3.71 -7.45
N GLY A 90 0.49 3.51 -6.13
CA GLY A 90 0.20 2.22 -5.47
C GLY A 90 1.15 1.11 -5.90
N ARG A 91 2.35 1.46 -6.38
CA ARG A 91 3.36 0.54 -6.93
C ARG A 91 2.82 -0.40 -8.01
N GLY A 92 1.89 0.12 -8.83
CA GLY A 92 1.22 -0.62 -9.90
C GLY A 92 0.25 -1.69 -9.42
N SER A 93 -0.16 -1.67 -8.15
CA SER A 93 -1.17 -2.59 -7.60
C SER A 93 -2.57 -2.03 -7.73
N LEU A 94 -3.53 -2.91 -8.01
CA LEU A 94 -4.96 -2.56 -8.02
C LEU A 94 -5.57 -2.51 -6.61
N LEU A 95 -4.99 -3.26 -5.66
CA LEU A 95 -5.42 -3.24 -4.25
C LEU A 95 -4.88 -2.01 -3.52
N MET A 96 -3.63 -1.63 -3.79
CA MET A 96 -3.04 -0.45 -3.16
C MET A 96 -3.58 0.82 -3.79
N LEU A 97 -3.85 1.80 -2.93
CA LEU A 97 -4.40 3.08 -3.33
C LEU A 97 -3.42 3.79 -4.28
N PRO A 98 -3.91 4.66 -5.19
CA PRO A 98 -3.08 5.40 -6.16
C PRO A 98 -2.28 6.53 -5.48
N TRP A 99 -1.39 6.15 -4.58
CA TRP A 99 -0.55 7.03 -3.78
C TRP A 99 0.91 6.87 -4.22
N THR A 100 1.62 7.99 -4.21
CA THR A 100 3.02 8.07 -4.64
C THR A 100 3.86 8.62 -3.49
N ILE A 101 5.02 8.00 -3.27
CA ILE A 101 6.00 8.46 -2.29
C ILE A 101 6.65 9.73 -2.82
N THR A 102 6.60 10.81 -2.03
CA THR A 102 7.20 12.11 -2.35
C THR A 102 8.41 12.43 -1.47
N GLY A 103 8.60 11.69 -0.37
CA GLY A 103 9.78 11.76 0.48
C GLY A 103 10.09 10.41 1.12
N TYR A 104 11.37 10.04 1.16
CA TYR A 104 11.82 8.74 1.65
C TYR A 104 13.15 8.86 2.42
N SER A 105 13.13 8.50 3.70
CA SER A 105 14.32 8.35 4.55
C SER A 105 14.14 7.15 5.49
N PRO A 106 15.21 6.70 6.19
CA PRO A 106 15.09 5.63 7.18
C PRO A 106 14.17 5.94 8.37
N GLU A 107 13.89 7.23 8.64
CA GLU A 107 13.10 7.69 9.78
C GLU A 107 11.68 8.12 9.39
N ARG A 108 11.47 8.54 8.13
CA ARG A 108 10.20 9.11 7.67
C ARG A 108 9.93 8.80 6.21
N ILE A 109 8.65 8.53 5.91
CA ILE A 109 8.11 8.49 4.55
C ILE A 109 6.99 9.53 4.45
N VAL A 110 6.96 10.24 3.33
CA VAL A 110 5.86 11.13 2.94
C VAL A 110 5.30 10.62 1.61
N ALA A 111 3.98 10.51 1.52
CA ALA A 111 3.26 10.13 0.32
C ALA A 111 2.10 11.09 0.06
N ALA A 112 1.71 11.20 -1.20
CA ALA A 112 0.53 11.95 -1.62
C ALA A 112 -0.37 11.09 -2.50
N GLY A 113 -1.67 11.30 -2.43
CA GLY A 113 -2.64 10.58 -3.25
C GLY A 113 -4.07 10.93 -2.93
N VAL A 114 -4.98 10.15 -3.50
CA VAL A 114 -6.43 10.40 -3.40
C VAL A 114 -7.17 9.13 -2.97
N PHE A 115 -8.26 9.31 -2.23
CA PHE A 115 -9.30 8.28 -2.13
C PHE A 115 -10.27 8.47 -3.28
N ARG A 116 -10.26 7.54 -4.24
CA ARG A 116 -11.17 7.55 -5.40
C ARG A 116 -12.59 7.10 -5.06
N ARG A 117 -13.51 7.25 -6.01
CA ARG A 117 -14.93 6.88 -5.88
C ARG A 117 -15.16 5.44 -5.41
N TYR A 118 -14.36 4.47 -5.86
CA TYR A 118 -14.48 3.08 -5.39
C TYR A 118 -14.09 2.86 -3.91
N HIS A 119 -13.57 3.87 -3.22
CA HIS A 119 -13.33 3.84 -1.77
C HIS A 119 -14.45 4.48 -0.96
N LEU A 120 -15.59 4.86 -1.57
CA LEU A 120 -16.70 5.48 -0.86
C LEU A 120 -17.22 4.58 0.27
N GLY A 121 -17.29 5.11 1.49
CA GLY A 121 -18.02 4.48 2.58
C GLY A 121 -19.47 4.94 2.64
N GLY A 122 -19.69 6.24 2.60
CA GLY A 122 -21.00 6.86 2.66
C GLY A 122 -20.89 8.36 2.83
N ASN A 123 -21.94 9.10 2.45
CA ASN A 123 -22.00 10.56 2.60
C ASN A 123 -20.79 11.33 2.02
N GLY A 124 -20.22 10.84 0.91
CA GLY A 124 -19.05 11.46 0.27
C GLY A 124 -17.71 11.26 0.99
N ALA A 125 -17.67 10.43 2.05
CA ALA A 125 -16.46 10.12 2.80
C ALA A 125 -15.79 8.83 2.33
N ALA A 126 -14.47 8.79 2.42
CA ALA A 126 -13.71 7.54 2.31
C ALA A 126 -14.17 6.54 3.37
N HIS A 127 -14.33 5.28 2.98
CA HIS A 127 -14.72 4.21 3.88
C HIS A 127 -13.66 4.03 4.97
N GLY A 128 -14.07 4.04 6.24
CA GLY A 128 -13.15 3.96 7.38
C GLY A 128 -12.18 2.78 7.26
N GLY A 129 -12.65 1.60 6.87
CA GLY A 129 -11.84 0.40 6.67
C GLY A 129 -10.76 0.46 5.57
N VAL A 130 -10.76 1.48 4.69
CA VAL A 130 -9.71 1.66 3.66
C VAL A 130 -8.50 2.39 4.23
N LEU A 131 -8.68 3.28 5.21
CA LEU A 131 -7.56 4.00 5.84
C LEU A 131 -6.57 3.06 6.54
N PRO A 132 -6.99 2.03 7.31
CA PRO A 132 -6.09 1.01 7.84
C PRO A 132 -5.24 0.33 6.75
N LEU A 133 -5.81 0.04 5.56
CA LEU A 133 -5.06 -0.55 4.45
C LEU A 133 -3.93 0.38 3.99
N LEU A 134 -4.21 1.68 3.86
CA LEU A 134 -3.22 2.69 3.49
C LEU A 134 -2.10 2.81 4.54
N PHE A 135 -2.47 2.85 5.83
CA PHE A 135 -1.50 2.94 6.93
C PHE A 135 -0.65 1.67 7.05
N ASP A 136 -1.26 0.49 6.99
CA ASP A 136 -0.54 -0.79 7.06
C ASP A 136 0.51 -0.91 5.95
N ASP A 137 0.14 -0.56 4.72
CA ASP A 137 1.05 -0.54 3.57
C ASP A 137 2.25 0.39 3.81
N MET A 138 2.00 1.63 4.25
CA MET A 138 3.08 2.59 4.50
C MET A 138 3.92 2.25 5.72
N PHE A 139 3.34 1.65 6.76
CA PHE A 139 4.10 1.16 7.90
C PHE A 139 5.00 -0.02 7.53
N GLY A 140 4.53 -0.94 6.68
CA GLY A 140 5.38 -1.97 6.09
C GLY A 140 6.58 -1.36 5.37
N MET A 141 6.34 -0.34 4.55
CA MET A 141 7.40 0.37 3.84
C MET A 141 8.34 1.15 4.77
N MET A 142 7.82 1.81 5.79
CA MET A 142 8.61 2.56 6.77
C MET A 142 9.58 1.63 7.52
N VAL A 143 9.12 0.45 7.93
CA VAL A 143 9.96 -0.52 8.62
C VAL A 143 10.98 -1.16 7.67
N HIS A 144 10.65 -1.31 6.38
CA HIS A 144 11.62 -1.67 5.35
C HIS A 144 12.72 -0.60 5.22
N ALA A 145 12.34 0.67 5.10
CA ALA A 145 13.27 1.81 4.99
C ALA A 145 14.17 1.95 6.22
N ALA A 146 13.65 1.64 7.41
CA ALA A 146 14.39 1.60 8.67
C ALA A 146 15.34 0.38 8.79
N GLY A 147 15.51 -0.43 7.73
CA GLY A 147 16.42 -1.57 7.70
C GLY A 147 15.90 -2.82 8.40
N ARG A 148 14.58 -2.95 8.57
CA ARG A 148 13.93 -4.05 9.31
C ARG A 148 12.87 -4.77 8.47
N PRO A 149 13.15 -5.09 7.20
CA PRO A 149 12.13 -5.41 6.19
C PRO A 149 11.33 -6.69 6.46
N ILE A 150 11.86 -7.61 7.25
CA ILE A 150 11.22 -8.89 7.56
C ILE A 150 10.48 -8.74 8.88
N SER A 151 9.37 -8.01 8.81
CA SER A 151 8.50 -7.69 9.94
C SER A 151 7.04 -7.98 9.64
N ARG A 152 6.25 -8.19 10.69
CA ARG A 152 4.79 -8.37 10.62
C ARG A 152 4.07 -7.35 11.50
N THR A 153 2.92 -6.88 11.02
CA THR A 153 2.00 -6.07 11.81
C THR A 153 1.46 -6.91 12.97
N ALA A 154 1.72 -6.48 14.20
CA ALA A 154 1.18 -7.10 15.42
C ALA A 154 -0.11 -6.43 15.88
N TYR A 155 -0.18 -5.10 15.77
CA TYR A 155 -1.42 -4.34 15.87
C TYR A 155 -1.34 -3.09 15.01
N LEU A 156 -2.52 -2.56 14.67
CA LEU A 156 -2.73 -1.28 14.02
C LEU A 156 -3.92 -0.58 14.68
N HIS A 157 -3.72 0.62 15.23
CA HIS A 157 -4.77 1.47 15.77
C HIS A 157 -4.91 2.72 14.91
N ILE A 158 -6.14 3.03 14.50
CA ILE A 158 -6.47 4.23 13.72
C ILE A 158 -7.43 5.11 14.53
N ASN A 159 -7.07 6.38 14.70
CA ASN A 159 -7.96 7.40 15.22
C ASN A 159 -8.48 8.26 14.07
N TYR A 160 -9.79 8.28 13.87
CA TYR A 160 -10.45 9.15 12.88
C TYR A 160 -10.75 10.49 13.54
N ARG A 161 -10.12 11.56 13.04
CA ARG A 161 -10.20 12.91 13.61
C ARG A 161 -11.16 13.80 12.84
N ASN A 162 -11.17 13.68 11.52
CA ASN A 162 -12.07 14.40 10.63
C ASN A 162 -12.53 13.48 9.48
N VAL A 163 -13.62 13.87 8.82
CA VAL A 163 -14.12 13.17 7.63
C VAL A 163 -13.05 13.22 6.55
N THR A 164 -12.66 12.05 6.03
CA THR A 164 -11.69 11.94 4.94
C THR A 164 -12.42 12.09 3.60
N PRO A 165 -12.15 13.15 2.82
CA PRO A 165 -12.85 13.38 1.56
C PRO A 165 -12.36 12.42 0.46
N LEU A 166 -13.24 12.16 -0.50
CA LEU A 166 -12.86 11.54 -1.78
C LEU A 166 -12.34 12.59 -2.76
N ASP A 167 -11.65 12.12 -3.80
CA ASP A 167 -11.22 12.90 -4.98
C ASP A 167 -10.48 14.21 -4.64
N THR A 168 -9.83 14.23 -3.47
CA THR A 168 -9.07 15.34 -2.93
C THR A 168 -7.65 14.85 -2.68
N GLU A 169 -6.65 15.61 -3.09
CA GLU A 169 -5.26 15.29 -2.81
C GLU A 169 -4.97 15.42 -1.31
N LEU A 170 -4.45 14.35 -0.74
CA LEU A 170 -4.11 14.24 0.68
C LEU A 170 -2.64 13.89 0.85
N THR A 171 -2.09 14.22 2.01
CA THR A 171 -0.72 13.87 2.40
C THR A 171 -0.74 12.85 3.52
N LEU A 172 0.08 11.82 3.39
CA LEU A 172 0.32 10.82 4.40
C LEU A 172 1.77 10.93 4.83
N GLU A 173 1.97 10.97 6.13
CA GLU A 173 3.29 10.98 6.74
C GLU A 173 3.38 9.83 7.71
N VAL A 174 4.41 9.01 7.61
CA VAL A 174 4.68 7.93 8.56
C VAL A 174 6.13 8.00 9.03
N GLY A 175 6.39 7.52 10.24
CA GLY A 175 7.72 7.49 10.83
C GLY A 175 7.89 6.42 11.89
N VAL A 176 9.15 6.16 12.24
CA VAL A 176 9.49 5.33 13.40
C VAL A 176 9.45 6.20 14.66
N ASP A 177 8.62 5.82 15.63
CA ASP A 177 8.57 6.47 16.94
C ASP A 177 9.70 5.93 17.85
N ARG A 178 9.78 4.60 17.98
CA ARG A 178 10.83 3.94 18.77
C ARG A 178 11.03 2.47 18.39
N VAL A 179 12.17 1.93 18.78
CA VAL A 179 12.55 0.52 18.58
C VAL A 179 12.95 -0.11 19.90
N GLU A 180 12.39 -1.27 20.19
CA GLU A 180 12.67 -2.07 21.40
C GLU A 180 12.92 -3.53 21.05
N GLY A 181 14.19 -3.88 20.87
CA GLY A 181 14.58 -5.23 20.43
C GLY A 181 13.97 -5.54 19.07
N ARG A 182 13.02 -6.48 19.03
CA ARG A 182 12.30 -6.86 17.80
C ARG A 182 11.10 -5.97 17.47
N LYS A 183 10.66 -5.14 18.42
CA LYS A 183 9.47 -4.29 18.29
C LYS A 183 9.84 -2.97 17.64
N THR A 184 9.14 -2.60 16.58
CA THR A 184 9.25 -1.31 15.90
C THR A 184 7.91 -0.62 16.02
N PHE A 185 7.86 0.47 16.77
CA PHE A 185 6.65 1.27 16.92
C PHE A 185 6.68 2.38 15.88
N VAL A 186 5.64 2.44 15.08
CA VAL A 186 5.51 3.41 13.98
C VAL A 186 4.25 4.23 14.17
N THR A 187 4.32 5.48 13.74
CA THR A 187 3.20 6.42 13.82
C THR A 187 2.96 7.07 12.48
N GLY A 188 1.73 7.48 12.22
CA GLY A 188 1.34 8.07 10.95
C GLY A 188 0.24 9.12 11.08
N ARG A 189 0.20 10.04 10.12
CA ARG A 189 -0.78 11.12 10.02
C ARG A 189 -1.26 11.27 8.58
N LEU A 190 -2.58 11.30 8.41
CA LEU A 190 -3.25 11.63 7.17
C LEU A 190 -3.77 13.06 7.24
N LEU A 191 -3.41 13.89 6.27
CA LEU A 191 -3.58 15.34 6.29
C LEU A 191 -4.30 15.84 5.04
N HIS A 192 -5.15 16.85 5.21
CA HIS A 192 -5.63 17.74 4.15
C HIS A 192 -5.13 19.15 4.46
N GLY A 193 -4.05 19.57 3.77
CA GLY A 193 -3.29 20.75 4.20
C GLY A 193 -2.79 20.57 5.64
N GLU A 194 -3.16 21.48 6.53
CA GLU A 194 -2.83 21.40 7.96
C GLU A 194 -3.86 20.60 8.79
N THR A 195 -4.98 20.20 8.19
CA THR A 195 -6.06 19.50 8.91
C THR A 195 -5.72 18.02 9.06
N LEU A 196 -5.61 17.54 10.31
CA LEU A 196 -5.47 16.13 10.62
C LEU A 196 -6.78 15.38 10.38
N LEU A 197 -6.79 14.46 9.42
CA LEU A 197 -7.95 13.62 9.10
C LEU A 197 -7.96 12.34 9.92
N ALA A 198 -6.80 11.69 10.03
CA ALA A 198 -6.61 10.51 10.84
C ALA A 198 -5.16 10.42 11.33
N ASP A 199 -4.96 9.84 12.49
CA ASP A 199 -3.64 9.39 12.95
C ASP A 199 -3.66 7.90 13.25
N ALA A 200 -2.47 7.30 13.20
CA ALA A 200 -2.30 5.88 13.36
C ALA A 200 -1.07 5.57 14.20
N GLU A 201 -1.14 4.49 14.96
CA GLU A 201 0.02 3.84 15.57
C GLU A 201 -0.03 2.34 15.26
N ALA A 202 1.14 1.75 15.07
CA ALA A 202 1.25 0.30 14.89
C ALA A 202 2.51 -0.23 15.56
N LEU A 203 2.45 -1.53 15.86
CA LEU A 203 3.61 -2.31 16.25
C LEU A 203 3.94 -3.28 15.13
N MET A 204 5.15 -3.16 14.60
CA MET A 204 5.74 -4.09 13.65
C MET A 204 6.78 -4.94 14.37
N VAL A 205 6.66 -6.26 14.28
CA VAL A 205 7.57 -7.20 14.96
C VAL A 205 8.49 -7.83 13.93
N GLN A 206 9.79 -7.62 14.09
CA GLN A 206 10.82 -8.29 13.31
C GLN A 206 10.79 -9.79 13.58
N LEU A 207 10.70 -10.56 12.51
CA LEU A 207 10.62 -12.02 12.58
C LEU A 207 11.97 -12.63 12.95
N LEU A 208 11.93 -13.74 13.66
CA LEU A 208 13.11 -14.59 13.89
C LEU A 208 13.38 -15.46 12.65
N PRO A 209 14.60 -16.00 12.51
CA PRO A 209 14.90 -17.02 11.51
C PRO A 209 13.86 -18.15 11.49
N GLY A 210 13.33 -18.46 10.31
CA GLY A 210 12.37 -19.55 10.09
C GLY A 210 10.92 -19.29 10.51
N GLN A 211 10.58 -18.07 10.96
CA GLN A 211 9.18 -17.70 11.22
C GLN A 211 8.50 -17.19 9.94
N PRO A 212 7.32 -17.71 9.56
CA PRO A 212 6.52 -17.21 8.43
C PRO A 212 5.78 -15.91 8.76
#